data_AF-A0A1W9MMT8-F1
#
_entry.id   AF-A0A1W9MMT8-F1
#
_cell.length_a   1.000
_cell.length_b   1.000
_cell.length_c   1.000
_cell.angle_alpha   90.00
_cell.angle_beta   90.00
_cell.angle_gamma   90.00
#
_symmetry.space_group_name_H-M   'P 1'
#
loop_
_entity.id
_entity.type
_entity.pdbx_description
1 polymer ?
#
loop_
_entity_poly.entity_id
_entity_poly.type
_entity_poly.pdbx_seq_one_letter_code
_entity_poly.pdbx_strand_id
1 'polypeptide(L)'
;MNRNLMKTLAIAAAAFFLNTLSAYAIQTTVIDLGDKTTEYVQIGYSNNPKLENLEYWFSKNGITDTDGSALNPLTDQSQAELFYTDSARQYEVEYLGVGYAAYHSPFGVFTYNGNPYEKFDKTKMTYYSPLFIQNEVAKNTTYTFNVSANTYFGFYLNSNGKGTKLTTMVANNPKPYSSSRVQNKADYIQGFDNTMMFATNKGYTIAFEDMVGAGDADWEDLMVNFKPTDNSGFASSSNSTPEPATMILMGIGLIGLAGLKKFRKN
;
A
#
# COMPACT_ATOMS: atom_id res chain seq x y z
N MET A 1 46.77 24.83 18.66
CA MET A 1 46.28 23.96 17.55
C MET A 1 46.37 24.75 16.25
N ASN A 2 47.08 24.23 15.24
CA ASN A 2 47.40 24.97 14.02
C ASN A 2 46.13 25.27 13.21
N ARG A 3 45.96 26.50 12.74
CA ARG A 3 44.76 27.01 12.04
C ARG A 3 44.44 26.20 10.78
N ASN A 4 45.47 25.64 10.14
CA ASN A 4 45.33 24.77 8.98
C ASN A 4 44.78 23.38 9.35
N LEU A 5 45.18 22.82 10.50
CA LEU A 5 44.70 21.51 10.97
C LEU A 5 43.20 21.53 11.27
N MET A 6 42.68 22.64 11.83
CA MET A 6 41.24 22.81 12.06
C MET A 6 40.43 22.91 10.76
N LYS A 7 40.94 23.59 9.73
CA LYS A 7 40.27 23.66 8.42
C LYS A 7 40.21 22.30 7.75
N THR A 8 41.30 21.54 7.81
CA THR A 8 41.35 20.19 7.23
C THR A 8 40.41 19.23 7.96
N LEU A 9 40.34 19.28 9.29
CA LEU A 9 39.39 18.47 10.06
C LEU A 9 37.93 18.85 9.75
N ALA A 10 37.62 20.14 9.61
CA ALA A 10 36.26 20.59 9.31
C ALA A 10 35.81 20.17 7.90
N ILE A 11 36.71 20.26 6.91
CA ILE A 11 36.43 19.80 5.54
C ILE A 11 36.30 18.27 5.49
N ALA A 12 37.16 17.54 6.20
CA ALA A 12 37.07 16.08 6.27
C ALA A 12 35.79 15.62 6.98
N ALA A 13 35.38 16.28 8.08
CA ALA A 13 34.11 16.01 8.74
C ALA A 13 32.93 16.33 7.82
N ALA A 14 32.93 17.47 7.14
CA ALA A 14 31.87 17.82 6.19
C ALA A 14 31.78 16.83 5.00
N ALA A 15 32.93 16.39 4.47
CA ALA A 15 32.98 15.38 3.42
C ALA A 15 32.51 14.01 3.92
N PHE A 16 32.81 13.64 5.17
CA PHE A 16 32.33 12.40 5.78
C PHE A 16 30.80 12.45 5.97
N PHE A 17 30.25 13.57 6.46
CA PHE A 17 28.82 13.77 6.60
C PHE A 17 28.07 13.79 5.26
N LEU A 18 28.67 14.37 4.20
CA LEU A 18 28.10 14.38 2.85
C LEU A 18 28.09 12.98 2.21
N ASN A 19 29.03 12.10 2.55
CA ASN A 19 29.06 10.72 2.04
C ASN A 19 28.21 9.73 2.86
N THR A 20 27.76 10.10 4.06
CA THR A 20 26.86 9.28 4.89
C THR A 20 25.39 9.68 4.77
N LEU A 21 25.07 10.65 3.93
CA LEU A 21 23.69 10.91 3.50
C LEU A 21 23.30 9.80 2.51
N SER A 22 23.10 8.59 3.01
CA SER A 22 22.12 7.70 2.38
C SER A 22 20.83 8.51 2.41
N ALA A 23 20.44 9.07 1.27
CA ALA A 23 19.14 9.71 1.13
C ALA A 23 18.13 8.67 1.61
N TYR A 24 17.53 8.92 2.78
CA TYR A 24 16.46 8.07 3.29
C TYR A 24 15.39 8.09 2.21
N ALA A 25 15.16 6.96 1.55
CA ALA A 25 14.13 6.85 0.54
C ALA A 25 12.81 7.28 1.19
N ILE A 26 12.20 8.33 0.65
CA ILE A 26 10.95 8.88 1.17
C ILE A 26 9.92 7.76 1.10
N GLN A 27 9.13 7.57 2.16
CA GLN A 27 8.13 6.52 2.22
C GLN A 27 7.13 6.62 1.06
N THR A 28 6.66 5.47 0.55
CA THR A 28 5.55 5.48 -0.41
C THR A 28 4.33 6.05 0.29
N THR A 29 3.69 7.06 -0.30
CA THR A 29 2.51 7.69 0.30
C THR A 29 1.28 6.87 -0.02
N VAL A 30 0.47 6.58 0.99
CA VAL A 30 -0.81 5.90 0.83
C VAL A 30 -1.89 6.94 0.59
N ILE A 31 -2.72 6.70 -0.41
CA ILE A 31 -3.71 7.66 -0.91
C ILE A 31 -5.10 7.10 -0.64
N ASP A 32 -5.83 7.87 0.15
CA ASP A 32 -7.27 7.75 0.43
C ASP A 32 -7.98 8.86 -0.38
N LEU A 33 -8.98 8.47 -1.17
CA LEU A 33 -9.80 9.30 -2.05
C LEU A 33 -11.16 9.65 -1.42
N GLY A 34 -11.32 9.37 -0.13
CA GLY A 34 -12.46 9.73 0.68
C GLY A 34 -13.37 8.56 1.06
N ASP A 35 -12.91 7.31 0.87
CA ASP A 35 -13.62 6.17 1.42
C ASP A 35 -13.56 6.18 2.95
N LYS A 36 -14.70 5.93 3.56
CA LYS A 36 -14.89 5.89 5.01
C LYS A 36 -15.69 4.66 5.42
N THR A 37 -15.92 3.74 4.49
CA THR A 37 -16.77 2.58 4.69
C THR A 37 -15.92 1.40 5.14
N THR A 38 -16.27 0.85 6.30
CA THR A 38 -15.74 -0.43 6.74
C THR A 38 -16.55 -1.53 6.10
N GLU A 39 -15.88 -2.41 5.37
CA GLU A 39 -16.55 -3.53 4.71
C GLU A 39 -16.86 -4.65 5.69
N TYR A 40 -17.98 -5.33 5.46
CA TYR A 40 -18.33 -6.48 6.27
C TYR A 40 -17.57 -7.73 5.78
N VAL A 41 -17.08 -8.52 6.73
CA VAL A 41 -16.37 -9.77 6.46
C VAL A 41 -17.19 -10.94 7.01
N GLN A 42 -17.60 -11.83 6.12
CA GLN A 42 -18.35 -13.03 6.40
C GLN A 42 -17.43 -14.23 6.55
N ILE A 43 -18.00 -15.29 7.13
CA ILE A 43 -17.47 -16.63 6.93
C ILE A 43 -18.22 -17.14 5.69
N GLY A 44 -17.48 -17.59 4.67
CA GLY A 44 -18.05 -17.97 3.37
C GLY A 44 -19.08 -19.10 3.41
N TYR A 45 -19.53 -19.51 2.21
CA TYR A 45 -20.69 -20.40 2.04
C TYR A 45 -20.60 -21.75 2.77
N SER A 46 -19.41 -22.30 3.00
CA SER A 46 -19.22 -23.59 3.65
C SER A 46 -19.37 -23.54 5.18
N ASN A 47 -19.42 -22.34 5.77
CA ASN A 47 -19.31 -22.10 7.22
C ASN A 47 -18.08 -22.75 7.85
N ASN A 48 -17.04 -23.05 7.06
CA ASN A 48 -15.79 -23.60 7.57
C ASN A 48 -14.79 -22.45 7.76
N PRO A 49 -14.56 -21.99 8.99
CA PRO A 49 -13.66 -20.86 9.25
C PRO A 49 -12.19 -21.16 8.95
N LYS A 50 -11.84 -22.36 8.48
CA LYS A 50 -10.49 -22.67 8.00
C LYS A 50 -10.33 -22.47 6.49
N LEU A 51 -11.44 -22.42 5.77
CA LEU A 51 -11.44 -22.28 4.32
C LEU A 51 -11.80 -20.85 3.94
N GLU A 52 -12.75 -20.27 4.68
CA GLU A 52 -13.41 -19.02 4.27
C GLU A 52 -13.48 -18.03 5.42
N ASN A 53 -12.32 -17.64 5.94
CA ASN A 53 -12.23 -16.66 7.03
C ASN A 53 -10.90 -15.92 6.94
N LEU A 54 -10.98 -14.61 6.71
CA LEU A 54 -9.80 -13.78 6.53
C LEU A 54 -8.87 -13.74 7.76
N GLU A 55 -9.43 -13.70 8.98
CA GLU A 55 -8.66 -13.73 10.23
C GLU A 55 -7.86 -15.03 10.37
N TYR A 56 -8.46 -16.16 10.00
CA TYR A 56 -7.78 -17.46 9.96
C TYR A 56 -6.63 -17.43 8.95
N TRP A 57 -6.86 -16.91 7.75
CA TRP A 57 -5.84 -16.82 6.71
C TRP A 57 -4.67 -15.92 7.12
N PHE A 58 -4.94 -14.78 7.77
CA PHE A 58 -3.89 -13.94 8.34
C PHE A 58 -3.04 -14.70 9.35
N SER A 59 -3.70 -15.34 10.32
CA SER A 59 -3.03 -16.14 11.36
C SER A 59 -2.15 -17.25 10.76
N LYS A 60 -2.66 -17.98 9.75
CA LYS A 60 -1.92 -19.08 9.10
C LYS A 60 -0.71 -18.62 8.29
N ASN A 61 -0.74 -17.41 7.76
CA ASN A 61 0.36 -16.85 6.98
C ASN A 61 1.28 -15.93 7.79
N GLY A 62 1.07 -15.84 9.12
CA GLY A 62 1.88 -15.00 10.00
C GLY A 62 1.74 -13.51 9.67
N ILE A 63 0.57 -13.11 9.17
CA ILE A 63 0.21 -11.73 8.89
C ILE A 63 -0.42 -11.17 10.16
N THR A 64 0.15 -10.07 10.62
CA THR A 64 -0.24 -9.38 11.85
C THR A 64 -0.38 -7.90 11.55
N ASP A 65 -1.00 -7.16 12.46
CA ASP A 65 -0.86 -5.71 12.44
C ASP A 65 0.64 -5.33 12.55
N THR A 66 0.94 -4.10 12.19
CA THR A 66 2.26 -3.47 12.22
C THR A 66 2.92 -3.51 13.60
N ASP A 67 2.14 -3.56 14.68
CA ASP A 67 2.62 -3.70 16.06
C ASP A 67 2.84 -5.16 16.50
N GLY A 68 2.51 -6.13 15.64
CA GLY A 68 2.64 -7.57 15.88
C GLY A 68 1.39 -8.22 16.49
N SER A 69 0.33 -7.47 16.76
CA SER A 69 -0.95 -8.02 17.26
C SER A 69 -1.74 -8.75 16.17
N ALA A 70 -2.70 -9.58 16.58
CA ALA A 70 -3.57 -10.29 15.63
C ALA A 70 -4.43 -9.29 14.85
N LEU A 71 -4.45 -9.44 13.53
CA LEU A 71 -5.18 -8.55 12.63
C LEU A 71 -6.67 -8.90 12.67
N ASN A 72 -7.51 -7.90 12.94
CA ASN A 72 -8.96 -7.96 12.89
C ASN A 72 -9.47 -7.38 11.55
N PRO A 73 -10.06 -8.22 10.68
CA PRO A 73 -10.55 -7.80 9.37
C PRO A 73 -11.57 -6.68 9.38
N LEU A 74 -12.27 -6.41 10.49
CA LEU A 74 -13.27 -5.34 10.57
C LEU A 74 -12.67 -4.02 11.07
N THR A 75 -11.80 -4.07 12.08
CA THR A 75 -11.31 -2.82 12.71
C THR A 75 -10.04 -2.29 12.06
N ASP A 76 -9.28 -3.15 11.39
CA ASP A 76 -7.92 -2.82 10.93
C ASP A 76 -7.86 -2.60 9.41
N GLN A 77 -9.02 -2.49 8.77
CA GLN A 77 -9.13 -2.15 7.35
C GLN A 77 -8.53 -0.77 7.10
N SER A 78 -7.60 -0.71 6.16
CA SER A 78 -7.18 0.56 5.59
C SER A 78 -8.13 0.95 4.48
N GLN A 79 -8.54 2.22 4.47
CA GLN A 79 -9.29 2.85 3.38
C GLN A 79 -8.32 3.33 2.28
N ALA A 80 -7.28 2.54 2.05
CA ALA A 80 -6.24 2.83 1.09
C ALA A 80 -6.71 2.44 -0.31
N GLU A 81 -6.53 3.33 -1.28
CA GLU A 81 -7.04 3.11 -2.64
C GLU A 81 -5.92 3.13 -3.67
N LEU A 82 -5.02 4.09 -3.52
CA LEU A 82 -3.86 4.33 -4.38
C LEU A 82 -2.58 4.42 -3.56
N PHE A 83 -1.46 4.32 -4.25
CA PHE A 83 -0.13 4.59 -3.72
C PHE A 83 0.55 5.65 -4.59
N TYR A 84 1.38 6.48 -3.97
CA TYR A 84 2.17 7.49 -4.66
C TYR A 84 3.65 7.33 -4.31
N THR A 85 4.50 7.38 -5.33
CA THR A 85 5.95 7.47 -5.16
C THR A 85 6.48 8.73 -5.81
N ASP A 86 7.33 9.45 -5.07
CA ASP A 86 8.03 10.65 -5.52
C ASP A 86 9.29 10.32 -6.35
N SER A 87 9.78 9.09 -6.21
CA SER A 87 11.03 8.59 -6.77
C SER A 87 10.76 7.31 -7.56
N ALA A 88 11.61 7.03 -8.55
CA ALA A 88 11.52 5.76 -9.26
C ALA A 88 11.88 4.64 -8.28
N ARG A 89 10.98 3.66 -8.12
CA ARG A 89 11.10 2.65 -7.08
C ARG A 89 10.67 1.28 -7.57
N GLN A 90 11.36 0.26 -7.05
CA GLN A 90 10.97 -1.12 -7.23
C GLN A 90 10.15 -1.60 -6.04
N TYR A 91 9.14 -2.39 -6.37
CA TYR A 91 8.22 -2.99 -5.43
C TYR A 91 8.17 -4.49 -5.62
N GLU A 92 7.75 -5.16 -4.55
CA GLU A 92 7.58 -6.59 -4.45
C GLU A 92 6.11 -6.90 -4.13
N VAL A 93 5.56 -7.88 -4.85
CA VAL A 93 4.27 -8.50 -4.54
C VAL A 93 4.49 -10.00 -4.32
N GLU A 94 3.95 -10.53 -3.23
CA GLU A 94 3.94 -11.96 -2.92
C GLU A 94 2.51 -12.48 -3.02
N TYR A 95 2.29 -13.48 -3.87
CA TYR A 95 1.01 -14.19 -3.95
C TYR A 95 0.92 -15.23 -2.84
N LEU A 96 -0.11 -15.16 -1.99
CA LEU A 96 -0.21 -16.02 -0.81
C LEU A 96 -0.73 -17.43 -1.09
N GLY A 97 -1.13 -17.72 -2.33
CA GLY A 97 -1.79 -19.00 -2.63
C GLY A 97 -3.18 -19.12 -2.01
N VAL A 98 -3.75 -17.99 -1.57
CA VAL A 98 -5.11 -17.90 -1.04
C VAL A 98 -6.03 -17.50 -2.19
N GLY A 99 -7.15 -18.21 -2.31
CA GLY A 99 -8.11 -18.00 -3.39
C GLY A 99 -8.79 -19.28 -3.86
N TYR A 100 -9.99 -19.12 -4.42
CA TYR A 100 -10.76 -20.23 -4.95
C TYR A 100 -10.03 -20.88 -6.15
N ALA A 101 -9.75 -22.18 -6.05
CA ALA A 101 -8.90 -22.92 -7.00
C ALA A 101 -9.40 -22.94 -8.46
N ALA A 102 -10.65 -22.55 -8.71
CA ALA A 102 -11.21 -22.51 -10.07
C ALA A 102 -10.95 -21.19 -10.80
N TYR A 103 -10.45 -20.15 -10.12
CA TYR A 103 -10.21 -18.85 -10.76
C TYR A 103 -8.84 -18.79 -11.44
N HIS A 104 -8.82 -18.29 -12.68
CA HIS A 104 -7.60 -18.10 -13.46
C HIS A 104 -7.37 -16.61 -13.71
N SER A 105 -7.65 -15.76 -12.72
CA SER A 105 -7.74 -14.31 -12.90
C SER A 105 -6.35 -13.68 -13.00
N PRO A 106 -6.03 -12.90 -14.06
CA PRO A 106 -4.78 -12.15 -14.14
C PRO A 106 -4.74 -11.03 -13.10
N PHE A 107 -3.69 -11.00 -12.29
CA PHE A 107 -3.41 -9.94 -11.33
C PHE A 107 -2.26 -9.08 -11.83
N GLY A 108 -2.38 -7.76 -11.70
CA GLY A 108 -1.32 -6.86 -12.12
C GLY A 108 -1.38 -5.47 -11.51
N VAL A 109 -0.52 -4.61 -12.04
CA VAL A 109 -0.34 -3.23 -11.59
C VAL A 109 -0.85 -2.29 -12.67
N PHE A 110 -1.46 -1.19 -12.25
CA PHE A 110 -1.69 -0.05 -13.14
C PHE A 110 -1.02 1.20 -12.55
N THR A 111 -0.61 2.11 -13.43
CA THR A 111 -0.22 3.48 -13.04
C THR A 111 -1.28 4.47 -13.48
N TYR A 112 -1.37 5.60 -12.78
CA TYR A 112 -2.32 6.67 -13.02
C TYR A 112 -1.59 8.02 -13.10
N ASN A 113 -1.75 8.70 -14.24
CA ASN A 113 -1.07 9.97 -14.52
C ASN A 113 -2.00 11.20 -14.36
N GLY A 114 -3.17 11.03 -13.73
CA GLY A 114 -4.04 12.15 -13.37
C GLY A 114 -3.83 12.63 -11.94
N ASN A 115 -4.55 13.69 -11.55
CA ASN A 115 -4.69 14.09 -10.15
C ASN A 115 -5.89 13.34 -9.55
N PRO A 116 -5.69 12.36 -8.65
CA PRO A 116 -6.79 11.55 -8.15
C PRO A 116 -7.70 12.33 -7.20
N TYR A 117 -7.22 13.44 -6.61
CA TYR A 117 -7.98 14.29 -5.68
C TYR A 117 -8.97 15.25 -6.36
N GLU A 118 -8.78 15.53 -7.65
CA GLU A 118 -9.72 16.36 -8.42
C GLU A 118 -10.81 15.51 -9.06
N LYS A 119 -10.39 14.50 -9.83
CA LYS A 119 -11.27 13.57 -10.51
C LYS A 119 -10.47 12.34 -10.92
N PHE A 120 -10.90 11.17 -10.46
CA PHE A 120 -10.37 9.90 -10.95
C PHE A 120 -10.89 9.61 -12.38
N ASP A 121 -9.98 9.45 -13.33
CA ASP A 121 -10.29 9.26 -14.75
C ASP A 121 -9.61 8.01 -15.32
N LYS A 122 -10.38 6.94 -15.51
CA LYS A 122 -9.86 5.66 -16.00
C LYS A 122 -9.13 5.75 -17.34
N THR A 123 -9.36 6.79 -18.15
CA THR A 123 -8.65 6.99 -19.42
C THR A 123 -7.17 7.39 -19.22
N LYS A 124 -6.79 7.83 -18.01
CA LYS A 124 -5.42 8.17 -17.64
C LYS A 124 -4.65 7.01 -16.99
N MET A 125 -5.22 5.81 -17.00
CA MET A 125 -4.60 4.61 -16.47
C MET A 125 -3.75 3.92 -17.54
N THR A 126 -2.61 3.38 -17.12
CA THR A 126 -1.79 2.46 -17.93
C THR A 126 -1.69 1.14 -17.20
N TYR A 127 -2.15 0.07 -17.83
CA TYR A 127 -2.06 -1.29 -17.30
C TYR A 127 -0.77 -1.95 -17.76
N TYR A 128 -0.06 -2.57 -16.83
CA TYR A 128 1.10 -3.40 -17.16
C TYR A 128 0.65 -4.84 -17.40
N SER A 129 1.51 -5.62 -18.07
CA SER A 129 1.36 -7.07 -18.14
C SER A 129 1.09 -7.63 -16.75
N PRO A 130 0.18 -8.62 -16.62
CA PRO A 130 -0.12 -9.19 -15.33
C PRO A 130 1.17 -9.74 -14.72
N LEU A 131 1.32 -9.56 -13.40
CA LEU A 131 2.42 -10.12 -12.65
C LEU A 131 2.29 -11.65 -12.61
N PHE A 132 1.06 -12.13 -12.44
CA PHE A 132 0.74 -13.55 -12.45
C PHE A 132 -0.71 -13.80 -12.84
N ILE A 133 -1.02 -15.07 -13.07
CA ILE A 133 -2.37 -15.59 -13.23
C ILE A 133 -2.65 -16.48 -12.03
N GLN A 134 -3.76 -16.23 -11.33
CA GLN A 134 -4.18 -17.01 -10.18
C GLN A 134 -4.27 -18.50 -10.54
N ASN A 135 -3.91 -19.38 -9.59
CA ASN A 135 -3.90 -20.85 -9.75
C ASN A 135 -2.98 -21.41 -10.84
N GLU A 136 -2.21 -20.55 -11.53
CA GLU A 136 -1.15 -20.96 -12.47
C GLU A 136 0.25 -20.75 -11.91
N VAL A 137 0.32 -20.23 -10.68
CA VAL A 137 1.56 -19.91 -9.98
C VAL A 137 1.56 -20.52 -8.59
N ALA A 138 2.73 -20.88 -8.09
CA ALA A 138 2.85 -21.48 -6.77
C ALA A 138 2.55 -20.46 -5.66
N LYS A 139 2.05 -20.94 -4.52
CA LYS A 139 1.91 -20.13 -3.32
C LYS A 139 3.26 -19.55 -2.88
N ASN A 140 3.21 -18.36 -2.29
CA ASN A 140 4.36 -17.56 -1.83
C ASN A 140 5.35 -17.22 -2.95
N THR A 141 4.87 -17.16 -4.20
CA THR A 141 5.69 -16.68 -5.32
C THR A 141 5.72 -15.17 -5.30
N THR A 142 6.92 -14.63 -5.48
CA THR A 142 7.20 -13.21 -5.42
C THR A 142 7.49 -12.64 -6.81
N TYR A 143 6.93 -11.46 -7.09
CA TYR A 143 7.11 -10.72 -8.33
C TYR A 143 7.56 -9.30 -8.03
N THR A 144 8.45 -8.77 -8.86
CA THR A 144 8.91 -7.39 -8.74
C THR A 144 8.42 -6.54 -9.90
N PHE A 145 8.10 -5.28 -9.63
CA PHE A 145 7.76 -4.29 -10.66
C PHE A 145 8.35 -2.93 -10.33
N ASN A 146 8.53 -2.09 -11.34
CA ASN A 146 9.07 -0.74 -11.18
C ASN A 146 7.97 0.29 -11.43
N VAL A 147 7.92 1.31 -10.57
CA VAL A 147 7.08 2.49 -10.74
C VAL A 147 7.99 3.69 -10.93
N SER A 148 7.67 4.54 -11.89
CA SER A 148 8.43 5.75 -12.15
C SER A 148 8.20 6.80 -11.06
N ALA A 149 9.11 7.76 -10.95
CA ALA A 149 8.95 8.90 -10.05
C ALA A 149 7.66 9.68 -10.34
N ASN A 150 7.13 10.35 -9.32
CA ASN A 150 5.94 11.20 -9.38
C ASN A 150 4.72 10.50 -10.01
N THR A 151 4.48 9.26 -9.62
CA THR A 151 3.46 8.40 -10.24
C THR A 151 2.54 7.82 -9.17
N TYR A 152 1.23 7.88 -9.44
CA TYR A 152 0.24 7.11 -8.69
C TYR A 152 0.14 5.70 -9.27
N PHE A 153 -0.08 4.70 -8.43
CA PHE A 153 -0.27 3.33 -8.87
C PHE A 153 -1.21 2.58 -7.93
N GLY A 154 -1.74 1.47 -8.42
CA GLY A 154 -2.57 0.54 -7.67
C GLY A 154 -2.58 -0.82 -8.36
N PHE A 155 -3.48 -1.69 -7.91
CA PHE A 155 -3.55 -3.06 -8.39
C PHE A 155 -4.86 -3.33 -9.11
N TYR A 156 -4.80 -4.27 -10.05
CA TYR A 156 -5.98 -4.76 -10.72
C TYR A 156 -6.05 -6.27 -10.68
N LEU A 157 -7.29 -6.76 -10.68
CA LEU A 157 -7.62 -8.15 -10.92
C LEU A 157 -8.54 -8.21 -12.14
N ASN A 158 -8.25 -9.08 -13.10
CA ASN A 158 -9.06 -9.27 -14.30
C ASN A 158 -9.84 -10.59 -14.21
N SER A 159 -11.17 -10.52 -14.33
CA SER A 159 -12.07 -11.66 -14.17
C SER A 159 -12.22 -12.46 -15.45
N ASN A 160 -11.12 -12.83 -16.09
CA ASN A 160 -11.14 -13.64 -17.31
C ASN A 160 -12.14 -13.14 -18.37
N GLY A 161 -12.14 -11.83 -18.62
CA GLY A 161 -13.01 -11.20 -19.61
C GLY A 161 -14.39 -10.75 -19.09
N LYS A 162 -14.72 -10.96 -17.81
CA LYS A 162 -15.97 -10.45 -17.20
C LYS A 162 -15.83 -9.05 -16.58
N GLY A 163 -14.62 -8.51 -16.53
CA GLY A 163 -14.34 -7.14 -16.07
C GLY A 163 -13.02 -7.02 -15.33
N THR A 164 -12.61 -5.78 -15.08
CA THR A 164 -11.40 -5.45 -14.31
C THR A 164 -11.81 -4.77 -13.01
N LYS A 165 -11.35 -5.31 -11.88
CA LYS A 165 -11.52 -4.74 -10.54
C LYS A 165 -10.23 -4.04 -10.16
N LEU A 166 -10.35 -2.91 -9.48
CA LEU A 166 -9.24 -2.03 -9.13
C LEU A 166 -9.27 -1.78 -7.63
N THR A 167 -8.11 -1.49 -7.05
CA THR A 167 -8.00 -1.06 -5.65
C THR A 167 -8.61 0.32 -5.36
N THR A 168 -9.08 1.04 -6.39
CA THR A 168 -9.47 2.47 -6.30
C THR A 168 -10.95 2.72 -6.49
N MET A 169 -11.78 1.68 -6.38
CA MET A 169 -13.20 1.85 -6.62
C MET A 169 -13.88 2.21 -5.32
N VAL A 170 -14.04 3.51 -5.03
CA VAL A 170 -14.99 3.98 -3.99
C VAL A 170 -16.39 3.57 -4.43
N ALA A 171 -16.97 2.59 -3.76
CA ALA A 171 -18.36 2.24 -3.95
C ALA A 171 -19.20 2.67 -2.75
N ASN A 172 -20.47 3.00 -2.98
CA ASN A 172 -21.38 3.25 -1.87
C ASN A 172 -21.81 1.92 -1.25
N ASN A 173 -21.25 1.55 -0.10
CA ASN A 173 -21.63 0.34 0.62
C ASN A 173 -23.17 0.19 0.68
N PRO A 174 -23.78 -0.90 0.16
CA PRO A 174 -25.21 -1.06 0.26
C PRO A 174 -25.62 -1.19 1.72
N LYS A 175 -26.51 -0.27 2.10
CA LYS A 175 -27.09 -0.05 3.43
C LYS A 175 -26.83 -1.17 4.47
N PRO A 176 -26.27 -0.82 5.66
CA PRO A 176 -25.73 -1.79 6.62
C PRO A 176 -26.73 -2.70 7.37
N TYR A 177 -28.01 -2.80 6.97
CA TYR A 177 -29.03 -3.48 7.79
C TYR A 177 -30.10 -4.20 6.99
N SER A 178 -29.69 -5.10 6.11
CA SER A 178 -30.60 -6.08 5.55
C SER A 178 -29.86 -7.41 5.47
N SER A 179 -30.26 -8.37 6.31
CA SER A 179 -29.91 -9.79 6.17
C SER A 179 -30.31 -10.39 4.82
N SER A 180 -31.04 -9.62 4.00
CA SER A 180 -31.16 -9.85 2.58
C SER A 180 -29.84 -9.42 1.94
N ARG A 181 -29.03 -10.45 1.61
CA ARG A 181 -27.93 -10.46 0.63
C ARG A 181 -28.09 -9.40 -0.45
N VAL A 182 -27.02 -9.06 -1.15
CA VAL A 182 -27.07 -8.42 -2.48
C VAL A 182 -28.00 -9.25 -3.38
N GLN A 183 -29.29 -8.92 -3.43
CA GLN A 183 -30.30 -9.81 -4.00
C GLN A 183 -30.32 -9.72 -5.52
N ASN A 184 -29.63 -8.75 -6.10
CA ASN A 184 -29.60 -8.55 -7.54
C ASN A 184 -28.27 -7.93 -8.00
N LYS A 185 -27.98 -8.15 -9.28
CA LYS A 185 -26.82 -7.64 -10.01
C LYS A 185 -26.67 -6.12 -9.98
N ALA A 186 -27.76 -5.36 -9.75
CA ALA A 186 -27.72 -3.90 -9.75
C ALA A 186 -27.06 -3.35 -8.47
N ASP A 187 -27.29 -3.97 -7.32
CA ASP A 187 -26.65 -3.62 -6.05
C ASP A 187 -25.13 -3.91 -6.08
N TYR A 188 -24.73 -5.00 -6.75
CA TYR A 188 -23.32 -5.34 -7.01
C TYR A 188 -22.62 -4.35 -7.97
N ILE A 189 -23.37 -3.74 -8.90
CA ILE A 189 -22.85 -2.72 -9.82
C ILE A 189 -22.76 -1.34 -9.16
N GLN A 190 -23.51 -1.09 -8.08
CA GLN A 190 -23.67 0.24 -7.48
C GLN A 190 -22.86 0.49 -6.20
N GLY A 191 -22.27 -0.51 -5.54
CA GLY A 191 -21.94 -0.29 -4.13
C GLY A 191 -20.89 -1.10 -3.38
N PHE A 192 -20.10 -1.98 -3.99
CA PHE A 192 -19.01 -2.62 -3.22
C PHE A 192 -17.63 -2.30 -3.74
N ASP A 193 -16.76 -1.98 -2.79
CA ASP A 193 -15.33 -2.13 -2.97
C ASP A 193 -15.09 -3.61 -3.25
N ASN A 194 -14.20 -3.93 -4.19
CA ASN A 194 -13.86 -5.32 -4.51
C ASN A 194 -12.45 -5.64 -4.01
N THR A 195 -11.92 -4.74 -3.20
CA THR A 195 -10.62 -4.87 -2.57
C THR A 195 -10.68 -4.34 -1.15
N MET A 196 -10.19 -5.12 -0.20
CA MET A 196 -9.79 -4.63 1.13
C MET A 196 -8.28 -4.52 1.18
N MET A 197 -7.80 -3.52 1.92
CA MET A 197 -6.38 -3.32 2.18
C MET A 197 -6.13 -3.28 3.68
N PHE A 198 -4.96 -3.76 4.09
CA PHE A 198 -4.54 -3.78 5.49
C PHE A 198 -3.08 -3.35 5.58
N ALA A 199 -2.76 -2.46 6.51
CA ALA A 199 -1.37 -2.20 6.89
C ALA A 199 -0.92 -3.33 7.83
N THR A 200 0.20 -3.99 7.52
CA THR A 200 0.62 -5.23 8.18
C THR A 200 2.13 -5.28 8.41
N ASN A 201 2.58 -6.26 9.17
CA ASN A 201 4.00 -6.61 9.32
C ASN A 201 4.71 -7.01 8.01
N LYS A 202 3.98 -7.16 6.89
CA LYS A 202 4.51 -7.50 5.56
C LYS A 202 4.50 -6.31 4.59
N GLY A 203 4.09 -5.12 5.03
CA GLY A 203 3.75 -4.00 4.16
C GLY A 203 2.24 -3.86 4.08
N TYR A 204 1.67 -3.81 2.88
CA TYR A 204 0.22 -3.89 2.69
C TYR A 204 -0.18 -5.31 2.33
N THR A 205 -1.22 -5.82 2.98
CA THR A 205 -1.94 -7.01 2.50
C THR A 205 -3.18 -6.55 1.75
N ILE A 206 -3.39 -7.07 0.56
CA ILE A 206 -4.52 -6.74 -0.30
C ILE A 206 -5.34 -8.01 -0.51
N ALA A 207 -6.62 -7.92 -0.20
CA ALA A 207 -7.60 -9.00 -0.28
C ALA A 207 -8.67 -8.61 -1.31
N PHE A 208 -8.89 -9.43 -2.33
CA PHE A 208 -9.91 -9.20 -3.34
C PHE A 208 -11.08 -10.14 -3.14
N GLU A 209 -12.27 -9.62 -3.41
CA GLU A 209 -13.50 -10.39 -3.53
C GLU A 209 -13.68 -11.02 -4.91
N ASP A 210 -14.48 -12.07 -4.89
CA ASP A 210 -15.14 -12.74 -5.98
C ASP A 210 -15.63 -11.75 -7.04
N MET A 211 -15.41 -12.12 -8.29
CA MET A 211 -15.56 -11.21 -9.40
C MET A 211 -16.84 -11.44 -10.21
N VAL A 212 -17.69 -12.41 -9.84
CA VAL A 212 -18.84 -12.81 -10.69
C VAL A 212 -20.06 -13.29 -9.90
N GLY A 213 -21.00 -12.37 -9.70
CA GLY A 213 -22.43 -12.71 -9.64
C GLY A 213 -23.01 -13.01 -8.27
N ALA A 214 -22.20 -13.05 -7.21
CA ALA A 214 -22.52 -12.76 -5.81
C ALA A 214 -21.35 -13.25 -4.94
N GLY A 215 -20.44 -12.34 -4.57
CA GLY A 215 -19.41 -12.63 -3.58
C GLY A 215 -20.05 -12.89 -2.21
N ASP A 216 -19.49 -13.84 -1.47
CA ASP A 216 -19.83 -14.14 -0.08
C ASP A 216 -19.34 -13.08 0.89
N ALA A 217 -18.52 -12.11 0.44
CA ALA A 217 -17.94 -11.08 1.29
C ALA A 217 -16.99 -11.67 2.36
N ASP A 218 -16.24 -12.70 2.03
CA ASP A 218 -15.22 -13.33 2.89
C ASP A 218 -13.77 -12.91 2.52
N TRP A 219 -13.60 -12.34 1.34
CA TRP A 219 -12.46 -11.59 0.80
C TRP A 219 -11.18 -12.41 0.65
N GLU A 220 -11.27 -13.73 0.73
CA GLU A 220 -10.12 -14.60 0.52
C GLU A 220 -9.98 -15.12 -0.91
N ASP A 221 -10.73 -14.58 -1.88
CA ASP A 221 -10.65 -15.03 -3.27
C ASP A 221 -9.31 -14.77 -3.94
N LEU A 222 -8.61 -13.71 -3.53
CA LEU A 222 -7.20 -13.51 -3.85
C LEU A 222 -6.56 -12.64 -2.77
N MET A 223 -5.45 -13.11 -2.21
CA MET A 223 -4.64 -12.31 -1.29
C MET A 223 -3.20 -12.17 -1.76
N VAL A 224 -2.68 -10.95 -1.63
CA VAL A 224 -1.28 -10.63 -1.91
C VAL A 224 -0.68 -9.75 -0.83
N ASN A 225 0.60 -9.95 -0.52
CA ASN A 225 1.40 -8.97 0.21
C ASN A 225 2.10 -8.03 -0.77
N PHE A 226 2.29 -6.78 -0.38
CA PHE A 226 2.90 -5.74 -1.18
C PHE A 226 3.81 -4.85 -0.34
N LYS A 227 5.05 -4.61 -0.79
CA LYS A 227 6.01 -3.72 -0.12
C LYS A 227 7.05 -3.16 -1.09
N PRO A 228 7.70 -2.03 -0.78
CA PRO A 228 8.88 -1.58 -1.51
C PRO A 228 10.08 -2.51 -1.21
N THR A 229 10.91 -2.81 -2.22
CA THR A 229 12.06 -3.73 -2.07
C THR A 229 13.21 -3.16 -1.25
N ASP A 230 13.29 -1.84 -1.14
CA ASP A 230 14.30 -1.12 -0.36
C ASP A 230 13.94 -1.02 1.14
N ASN A 231 12.80 -1.60 1.55
CA ASN A 231 12.24 -1.52 2.90
C ASN A 231 12.00 -0.08 3.38
N SER A 232 11.80 0.89 2.48
CA SER A 232 11.49 2.28 2.85
C SER A 232 10.21 2.39 3.70
N GLY A 233 9.30 1.43 3.55
CA GLY A 233 7.98 1.43 4.19
C GLY A 233 6.98 2.38 3.51
N PHE A 234 5.87 2.62 4.21
CA PHE A 234 4.73 3.42 3.77
C PHE A 234 4.45 4.55 4.77
N ALA A 235 4.11 5.73 4.26
CA ALA A 235 3.65 6.86 5.05
C ALA A 235 2.12 6.89 5.02
N SER A 236 1.49 7.01 6.19
CA SER A 236 0.06 7.32 6.26
C SER A 236 -0.19 8.74 5.74
N SER A 237 -1.37 8.96 5.15
CA SER A 237 -1.79 10.26 4.62
C SER A 237 -1.94 11.35 5.70
N SER A 238 -1.92 10.99 7.00
CA SER A 238 -2.02 11.91 8.12
C SER A 238 -0.65 12.19 8.75
N ASN A 239 -0.11 13.36 8.43
CA ASN A 239 1.13 13.96 8.94
C ASN A 239 2.41 13.46 8.26
N SER A 240 2.79 14.16 7.19
CA SER A 240 4.16 14.22 6.72
C SER A 240 5.07 14.70 7.87
N THR A 241 5.71 13.76 8.57
CA THR A 241 6.79 14.07 9.50
C THR A 241 7.86 14.84 8.72
N PRO A 242 8.35 16.01 9.19
CA PRO A 242 9.39 16.75 8.48
C PRO A 242 10.57 15.85 8.20
N GLU A 243 11.05 15.87 6.95
CA GLU A 243 12.13 14.99 6.51
C GLU A 243 13.34 15.05 7.46
N PRO A 244 14.04 13.92 7.69
CA PRO A 244 15.27 13.91 8.47
C PRO A 244 16.30 14.94 7.98
N ALA A 245 16.37 15.20 6.67
CA ALA A 245 17.22 16.24 6.09
C ALA A 245 16.82 17.65 6.54
N THR A 246 15.51 17.94 6.64
CA THR A 246 14.99 19.21 7.15
C THR A 246 15.33 19.39 8.63
N MET A 247 15.23 18.31 9.43
CA MET A 247 15.61 18.30 10.85
C MET A 247 17.11 18.51 11.05
N ILE A 248 17.96 17.89 10.22
CA ILE A 248 19.41 18.05 10.26
C ILE A 248 19.82 19.46 9.80
N LEU A 249 19.22 19.98 8.72
CA LEU A 249 19.51 21.33 8.21
C LEU A 249 19.09 22.40 9.23
N MET A 250 17.94 22.22 9.88
CA MET A 250 17.49 23.10 10.97
C MET A 250 18.41 22.99 12.20
N GLY A 251 18.84 21.77 12.56
CA GLY A 251 19.82 21.55 13.64
C GLY A 251 21.17 22.22 13.38
N ILE A 252 21.72 22.07 12.17
CA ILE A 252 22.98 22.71 11.76
C ILE A 252 22.82 24.23 11.67
N GLY A 253 21.68 24.72 11.16
CA GLY A 253 21.37 26.15 11.11
C GLY A 253 21.34 26.80 12.49
N LEU A 254 20.73 26.14 13.48
CA LEU A 254 20.69 26.60 14.88
C LEU A 254 22.08 26.59 15.54
N ILE A 255 22.89 25.57 15.29
CA ILE A 255 24.28 25.51 15.79
C ILE A 255 25.15 26.60 15.13
N GLY A 256 24.97 26.84 13.83
CA GLY A 256 25.64 27.92 13.09
C GLY A 256 25.29 29.32 13.63
N LEU A 257 24.00 29.56 13.91
CA LEU A 257 23.52 30.81 14.52
C LEU A 257 24.04 31.01 15.95
N ALA A 258 24.08 29.94 16.76
CA ALA A 258 24.65 29.99 18.11
C ALA A 258 26.17 30.27 18.09
N GLY A 259 26.89 29.69 17.12
CA GLY A 259 28.32 29.94 16.91
C GLY A 259 28.62 31.39 16.52
N LEU A 260 27.83 31.96 15.59
CA LEU A 260 27.97 33.35 15.13
C LEU A 260 27.77 34.38 16.25
N LYS A 261 26.89 34.10 17.23
CA LYS A 261 26.67 34.98 18.39
C LYS A 261 27.89 35.04 19.33
N LYS A 262 28.72 33.99 19.38
CA LYS A 262 29.94 33.94 20.20
C LYS A 262 31.11 34.70 19.57
N PHE A 263 31.17 34.77 18.23
CA PHE A 263 32.19 35.54 17.51
C PHE A 263 31.92 37.03 17.40
N ARG A 264 30.70 37.48 17.75
CA ARG A 264 30.30 38.90 17.71
C ARG A 264 30.54 39.65 19.03
N LYS A 265 31.03 38.96 20.07
CA LYS A 265 31.30 39.50 21.42
C LYS A 265 32.78 39.62 21.79
N ASN A 266 33.68 39.34 20.85
CA ASN A 266 35.11 39.63 20.93
C ASN A 266 35.51 40.56 19.80
#